data_AF-A0ABC9XC66-F1
#
_entry.id   AF-A0ABC9XC66-F1
#
_cell.length_a   1.000
_cell.length_b   1.000
_cell.length_c   1.000
_cell.angle_alpha   90.00
_cell.angle_beta   90.00
_cell.angle_gamma   90.00
#
_symmetry.space_group_name_H-M   'P 1'
#
loop_
_entity.id
_entity.type
_entity.pdbx_description
1 polymer ?
#
loop_
_entity_poly.entity_id
_entity_poly.type
_entity_poly.pdbx_seq_one_letter_code
_entity_poly.pdbx_strand_id
1 'polypeptide(L)'
;MSKELLEKLKGKKEVYRMWKKGPPTWEEYRNVVKVCRDATRKAKAHLELNLARDVKDNKKGFFKYINSKRKTRENVGLLLNEVGALVMGDTEKAELLNAFSASVFTAKAGPQESQTLEVGQKVWRKEDLPLVEEDRVREHLSKLNIHKLMGPCGMHPRVLRELADGIARPLSIIFERSWRKGEVPEDWRKANVTPVCKKGRKDDSGNYRPVSLTSIPGKVLEQLILGSHL
;
A
#
# COMPACT_ATOMS: atom_id res chain seq x y z
N MET A 1 29.05 -5.33 -11.34
CA MET A 1 28.88 -4.14 -10.47
C MET A 1 30.20 -3.40 -10.45
N SER A 2 30.20 -2.07 -10.61
CA SER A 2 31.43 -1.26 -10.56
C SER A 2 31.96 -1.17 -9.12
N LYS A 3 33.29 -1.09 -8.97
CA LYS A 3 33.96 -0.90 -7.67
C LYS A 3 33.44 0.36 -6.97
N GLU A 4 33.21 1.42 -7.73
CA GLU A 4 32.66 2.71 -7.25
C GLU A 4 31.28 2.58 -6.59
N LEU A 5 30.36 1.78 -7.18
CA LEU A 5 29.03 1.57 -6.58
C LEU A 5 29.14 0.80 -5.26
N LEU A 6 30.06 -0.17 -5.20
CA LEU A 6 30.29 -0.98 -4.01
C LEU A 6 30.81 -0.13 -2.84
N GLU A 7 31.73 0.80 -3.12
CA GLU A 7 32.24 1.76 -2.13
C GLU A 7 31.14 2.68 -1.60
N LYS A 8 30.29 3.23 -2.49
CA LYS A 8 29.14 4.04 -2.06
C LYS A 8 28.18 3.24 -1.16
N LEU A 9 27.90 1.98 -1.51
CA LEU A 9 27.05 1.11 -0.68
C LEU A 9 27.68 0.78 0.68
N LYS A 10 29.00 0.57 0.74
CA LYS A 10 29.74 0.38 2.00
C LYS A 10 29.71 1.65 2.85
N GLY A 11 29.98 2.80 2.26
CA GLY A 11 29.90 4.11 2.92
C GLY A 11 28.52 4.38 3.52
N LYS A 12 27.44 4.07 2.78
CA LYS A 12 26.07 4.17 3.31
C LYS A 12 25.84 3.32 4.56
N LYS A 13 26.35 2.07 4.58
CA LYS A 13 26.21 1.19 5.75
C LYS A 13 26.95 1.73 6.96
N GLU A 14 28.14 2.29 6.73
CA GLU A 14 28.95 2.90 7.78
C GLU A 14 28.25 4.10 8.40
N VAL A 15 27.79 5.02 7.55
CA VAL A 15 27.07 6.23 7.98
C VAL A 15 25.76 5.88 8.71
N TYR A 16 25.05 4.82 8.29
CA TYR A 16 23.88 4.33 9.02
C TYR A 16 24.22 3.80 10.43
N ARG A 17 25.34 3.07 10.57
CA ARG A 17 25.82 2.55 11.85
C ARG A 17 26.23 3.68 12.80
N MET A 18 26.90 4.69 12.25
CA MET A 18 27.29 5.91 12.93
C MET A 18 26.05 6.71 13.38
N TRP A 19 25.06 6.88 12.49
CA TRP A 19 23.81 7.60 12.78
C TRP A 19 23.02 6.98 13.93
N LYS A 20 22.99 5.65 13.96
CA LYS A 20 22.34 4.91 15.05
C LYS A 20 23.04 5.06 16.41
N LYS A 21 24.31 5.49 16.43
CA LYS A 21 25.14 5.69 17.63
C LYS A 21 25.28 7.15 18.06
N GLY A 22 24.71 8.11 17.33
CA GLY A 22 24.65 9.52 17.73
C GLY A 22 25.28 10.52 16.74
N PRO A 23 26.40 10.22 16.07
CA PRO A 23 26.92 11.10 15.00
C PRO A 23 27.00 10.32 13.69
N PRO A 24 26.24 10.65 12.63
CA PRO A 24 26.04 11.99 12.04
C PRO A 24 24.63 12.57 12.23
N THR A 25 24.44 13.82 11.79
CA THR A 25 23.11 14.47 11.70
C THR A 25 22.20 13.73 10.70
N TRP A 26 20.88 13.86 10.87
CA TRP A 26 19.91 13.29 9.93
C TRP A 26 20.14 13.74 8.48
N GLU A 27 20.59 14.98 8.28
CA GLU A 27 20.85 15.57 6.97
C GLU A 27 22.03 14.91 6.25
N GLU A 28 23.12 14.65 6.96
CA GLU A 28 24.29 13.93 6.44
C GLU A 28 23.93 12.50 6.02
N TYR A 29 23.19 11.78 6.87
CA TYR A 29 22.69 10.45 6.51
C TYR A 29 21.76 10.50 5.29
N ARG A 30 20.82 11.45 5.25
CA ARG A 30 19.89 11.64 4.12
C ARG A 30 20.65 11.92 2.82
N ASN A 31 21.69 12.75 2.86
CA ASN A 31 22.52 13.06 1.70
C ASN A 31 23.26 11.82 1.17
N VAL A 32 23.88 11.04 2.06
CA VAL A 32 24.54 9.77 1.68
C VAL A 32 23.53 8.79 1.08
N VAL A 33 22.33 8.68 1.66
CA VAL A 33 21.24 7.85 1.11
C VAL A 33 20.84 8.32 -0.30
N LYS A 34 20.68 9.63 -0.51
CA LYS A 34 20.33 10.22 -1.81
C LYS A 34 21.40 9.90 -2.87
N VAL A 35 22.66 10.17 -2.57
CA VAL A 35 23.80 9.89 -3.46
C VAL A 35 23.87 8.40 -3.84
N CYS A 36 23.73 7.51 -2.84
CA CYS A 36 23.75 6.07 -3.10
C CYS A 36 22.55 5.61 -3.94
N ARG A 37 21.36 6.19 -3.70
CA ARG A 37 20.15 5.89 -4.47
C ARG A 37 20.33 6.30 -5.94
N ASP A 38 20.86 7.50 -6.17
CA ASP A 38 21.11 7.99 -7.54
C ASP A 38 22.20 7.17 -8.26
N ALA A 39 23.28 6.83 -7.58
CA ALA A 39 24.32 5.96 -8.15
C ALA A 39 23.76 4.56 -8.51
N THR A 40 22.95 3.98 -7.63
CA THR A 40 22.28 2.68 -7.88
C THR A 40 21.33 2.77 -9.07
N ARG A 41 20.55 3.86 -9.16
CA ARG A 41 19.64 4.11 -10.28
C ARG A 41 20.39 4.24 -11.60
N LYS A 42 21.47 5.03 -11.65
CA LYS A 42 22.32 5.19 -12.84
C LYS A 42 22.97 3.88 -13.27
N ALA A 43 23.57 3.15 -12.34
CA ALA A 43 24.20 1.86 -12.63
C ALA A 43 23.20 0.81 -13.15
N LYS A 44 21.99 0.80 -12.58
CA LYS A 44 20.89 -0.07 -13.05
C LYS A 44 20.46 0.30 -14.47
N ALA A 45 20.21 1.58 -14.74
CA ALA A 45 19.82 2.04 -16.08
C ALA A 45 20.89 1.72 -17.12
N HIS A 46 22.17 1.89 -16.78
CA HIS A 46 23.27 1.55 -17.67
C HIS A 46 23.35 0.04 -17.95
N LEU A 47 23.18 -0.81 -16.92
CA LEU A 47 23.09 -2.26 -17.11
C LEU A 47 21.93 -2.65 -18.03
N GLU A 48 20.74 -2.07 -17.80
CA GLU A 48 19.55 -2.34 -18.62
C GLU A 48 19.74 -1.90 -20.07
N LEU A 49 20.37 -0.74 -20.30
CA LEU A 49 20.73 -0.26 -21.64
C LEU A 49 21.72 -1.20 -22.34
N ASN A 50 22.77 -1.64 -21.66
CA ASN A 50 23.76 -2.55 -22.26
C ASN A 50 23.12 -3.90 -22.59
N LEU A 51 22.30 -4.46 -21.69
CA LEU A 51 21.55 -5.69 -21.96
C LEU A 51 20.60 -5.56 -23.15
N ALA A 52 19.97 -4.40 -23.35
CA ALA A 52 19.10 -4.13 -24.48
C ALA A 52 19.89 -3.98 -25.80
N ARG A 53 21.04 -3.31 -25.76
CA ARG A 53 21.94 -3.15 -26.92
C ARG A 53 22.51 -4.49 -27.37
N ASP A 54 22.99 -5.29 -26.42
CA ASP A 54 23.65 -6.57 -26.67
C ASP A 54 22.62 -7.71 -26.84
N VAL A 55 21.33 -7.43 -27.01
CA VAL A 55 20.31 -8.48 -27.07
C VAL A 55 20.50 -9.40 -28.27
N LYS A 56 21.04 -8.88 -29.39
CA LYS A 56 21.31 -9.68 -30.58
C LYS A 56 22.42 -10.71 -30.32
N ASP A 57 23.47 -10.31 -29.62
CA ASP A 57 24.66 -11.11 -29.35
C ASP A 57 24.55 -11.94 -28.06
N ASN A 58 23.76 -11.48 -27.08
CA ASN A 58 23.61 -12.09 -25.76
C ASN A 58 22.13 -12.19 -25.32
N LYS A 59 21.31 -12.87 -26.13
CA LYS A 59 19.89 -13.16 -25.82
C LYS A 59 19.73 -13.80 -24.43
N LYS A 60 20.60 -14.75 -24.08
CA LYS A 60 20.54 -15.49 -22.80
C LYS A 60 20.72 -14.58 -21.60
N GLY A 61 21.65 -13.62 -21.65
CA GLY A 61 21.87 -12.62 -20.60
C GLY A 61 20.65 -11.72 -20.39
N PHE A 62 20.07 -11.24 -21.49
CA PHE A 62 18.86 -10.41 -21.45
C PHE A 62 17.67 -11.15 -20.81
N PHE A 63 17.32 -12.34 -21.31
CA PHE A 63 16.19 -13.10 -20.78
C PHE A 63 16.43 -13.59 -19.35
N LYS A 64 17.69 -13.90 -18.97
CA LYS A 64 18.05 -14.19 -17.57
C LYS A 64 17.73 -12.99 -16.67
N TYR A 65 18.08 -11.77 -17.09
CA TYR A 65 17.75 -10.55 -16.36
C TYR A 65 16.23 -10.34 -16.25
N ILE A 66 15.50 -10.43 -17.36
CA ILE A 66 14.04 -10.29 -17.38
C ILE A 66 13.37 -11.33 -16.48
N ASN A 67 13.75 -12.59 -16.57
CA ASN A 67 13.20 -13.65 -15.73
C ASN A 67 13.52 -13.42 -14.25
N SER A 68 14.69 -12.87 -13.92
CA SER A 68 15.00 -12.47 -12.54
C SER A 68 14.09 -11.36 -12.00
N LYS A 69 13.56 -10.50 -12.89
CA LYS A 69 12.59 -9.44 -12.54
C LYS A 69 11.15 -9.93 -12.50
N ARG A 70 10.84 -11.01 -13.23
CA ARG A 70 9.53 -11.68 -13.22
C ARG A 70 9.35 -12.64 -12.05
N LYS A 71 10.43 -13.01 -11.34
CA LYS A 71 10.33 -13.80 -10.10
C LYS A 71 9.52 -13.04 -9.06
N THR A 72 8.27 -13.45 -8.86
CA THR A 72 7.47 -13.07 -7.70
C THR A 72 8.18 -13.61 -6.46
N ARG A 73 8.45 -12.75 -5.48
CA ARG A 73 8.84 -13.25 -4.16
C ARG A 73 7.60 -13.92 -3.57
N GLU A 74 7.72 -15.14 -3.06
CA GLU A 74 6.66 -15.71 -2.22
C GLU A 74 6.42 -14.74 -1.05
N ASN A 75 5.23 -14.13 -1.02
CA ASN A 75 4.89 -13.14 -0.01
C ASN A 75 4.69 -13.78 1.38
N VAL A 76 4.26 -15.04 1.39
CA VAL A 76 4.03 -15.86 2.57
C VAL A 76 4.75 -17.18 2.35
N GLY A 77 5.66 -17.54 3.28
CA GLY A 77 6.36 -18.82 3.23
C GLY A 77 5.44 -19.98 3.60
N LEU A 78 6.03 -21.15 3.85
CA LEU A 78 5.33 -22.26 4.49
C LEU A 78 4.86 -21.83 5.89
N LEU A 79 3.63 -22.17 6.26
CA LEU A 79 3.07 -21.93 7.58
C LEU A 79 2.88 -23.26 8.32
N LEU A 80 2.89 -23.23 9.64
CA LEU A 80 2.52 -24.36 10.49
C LEU A 80 1.09 -24.17 10.99
N ASN A 81 0.26 -25.20 10.84
CA ASN A 81 -1.05 -25.23 11.48
C ASN A 81 -0.94 -25.62 12.97
N GLU A 82 -2.07 -25.64 13.67
CA GLU A 82 -2.15 -25.96 15.11
C GLU A 82 -1.61 -27.36 15.46
N VAL A 83 -1.60 -28.28 14.50
CA VAL A 83 -1.13 -29.67 14.65
C VAL A 83 0.36 -29.80 14.28
N GLY A 84 1.02 -28.70 13.90
CA GLY A 84 2.44 -28.70 13.51
C GLY A 84 2.70 -29.21 12.08
N ALA A 85 1.67 -29.36 11.25
CA ALA A 85 1.82 -29.72 9.84
C ALA A 85 2.06 -28.49 8.95
N LEU A 86 2.86 -28.68 7.91
CA LEU A 86 3.21 -27.64 6.93
C LEU A 86 2.06 -27.39 5.96
N VAL A 87 1.59 -26.15 5.94
CA VAL A 87 0.56 -25.65 5.02
C VAL A 87 1.23 -25.06 3.79
N MET A 88 0.99 -25.69 2.64
CA MET A 88 1.59 -25.29 1.36
C MET A 88 0.61 -24.57 0.44
N GLY A 89 -0.69 -24.88 0.52
CA GLY A 89 -1.73 -24.29 -0.33
C GLY A 89 -2.02 -22.83 0.03
N ASP A 90 -2.16 -21.96 -0.98
CA ASP A 90 -2.38 -20.53 -0.75
C ASP A 90 -3.73 -20.24 -0.09
N THR A 91 -4.78 -21.01 -0.41
CA THR A 91 -6.10 -20.91 0.23
C THR A 91 -6.01 -21.25 1.71
N GLU A 92 -5.41 -22.40 2.05
CA GLU A 92 -5.25 -22.85 3.44
C GLU A 92 -4.39 -21.88 4.25
N LYS A 93 -3.31 -21.32 3.66
CA LYS A 93 -2.51 -20.27 4.30
C LYS A 93 -3.35 -19.03 4.60
N ALA A 94 -4.19 -18.60 3.64
CA ALA A 94 -5.04 -17.43 3.81
C ALA A 94 -6.07 -17.63 4.92
N GLU A 95 -6.70 -18.81 4.97
CA GLU A 95 -7.65 -19.19 6.01
C GLU A 95 -6.99 -19.24 7.39
N LEU A 96 -5.81 -19.86 7.51
CA LEU A 96 -5.05 -19.94 8.75
C LEU A 96 -4.68 -18.55 9.29
N LEU A 97 -4.19 -17.67 8.41
CA LEU A 97 -3.84 -16.29 8.78
C LEU A 97 -5.09 -15.47 9.16
N ASN A 98 -6.21 -15.69 8.46
CA ASN A 98 -7.47 -15.02 8.76
C ASN A 98 -8.04 -15.49 10.10
N ALA A 99 -8.03 -16.80 10.39
CA ALA A 99 -8.47 -17.38 11.64
C ALA A 99 -7.68 -16.80 12.83
N PHE A 100 -6.35 -16.74 12.72
CA PHE A 100 -5.52 -16.10 13.74
C PHE A 100 -5.83 -14.60 13.88
N SER A 101 -5.98 -13.88 12.77
CA SER A 101 -6.30 -12.44 12.80
C SER A 101 -7.65 -12.15 13.45
N ALA A 102 -8.64 -13.02 13.23
CA ALA A 102 -9.95 -12.94 13.86
C ALA A 102 -9.90 -13.29 15.35
N SER A 103 -9.10 -14.29 15.75
CA SER A 103 -9.01 -14.72 17.16
C SER A 103 -8.37 -13.67 18.08
N VAL A 104 -7.39 -12.90 17.56
CA VAL A 104 -6.77 -11.79 18.30
C VAL A 104 -7.59 -10.50 18.27
N PHE A 105 -8.65 -10.45 17.46
CA PHE A 105 -9.54 -9.32 17.43
C PHE A 105 -10.48 -9.41 18.63
N THR A 106 -10.15 -8.67 19.70
CA THR A 106 -11.04 -8.53 20.85
C THR A 106 -12.24 -7.69 20.43
N ALA A 107 -13.33 -8.34 20.03
CA ALA A 107 -14.63 -7.69 20.08
C ALA A 107 -14.81 -7.24 21.52
N LYS A 108 -14.86 -5.92 21.78
CA LYS A 108 -15.40 -5.43 23.05
C LYS A 108 -16.88 -5.79 23.06
N ALA A 109 -17.19 -7.04 23.36
CA ALA A 109 -18.49 -7.50 23.79
C ALA A 109 -18.66 -7.11 25.26
N GLY A 110 -18.70 -5.81 25.53
CA GLY A 110 -19.58 -5.36 26.60
C GLY A 110 -21.01 -5.39 26.05
N PRO A 111 -22.04 -5.34 26.90
CA PRO A 111 -23.30 -4.74 26.49
C PRO A 111 -23.00 -3.26 26.19
N GLN A 112 -22.42 -3.00 25.02
CA GLN A 112 -22.78 -1.80 24.32
C GLN A 112 -24.23 -2.08 23.96
N GLU A 113 -25.15 -1.52 24.75
CA GLU A 113 -26.22 -0.76 24.12
C GLU A 113 -25.61 -0.20 22.86
N SER A 114 -26.15 -0.60 21.71
CA SER A 114 -25.98 0.19 20.51
C SER A 114 -26.00 1.62 21.01
N GLN A 115 -24.87 2.32 20.93
CA GLN A 115 -24.97 3.73 20.67
C GLN A 115 -25.62 3.76 19.28
N THR A 116 -26.95 3.53 19.23
CA THR A 116 -27.86 4.63 19.02
C THR A 116 -27.21 5.83 19.72
N LEU A 117 -26.22 6.42 19.03
CA LEU A 117 -26.35 7.82 18.74
C LEU A 117 -27.83 7.93 18.44
N GLU A 118 -28.58 8.47 19.39
CA GLU A 118 -29.72 9.28 19.05
C GLU A 118 -29.17 10.22 17.98
N VAL A 119 -29.13 9.75 16.74
CA VAL A 119 -29.40 10.56 15.58
C VAL A 119 -30.86 10.91 15.80
N GLY A 120 -31.14 11.70 16.86
CA GLY A 120 -32.31 12.53 16.91
C GLY A 120 -32.25 13.19 15.56
N GLN A 121 -33.24 12.89 14.73
CA GLN A 121 -33.23 13.18 13.30
C GLN A 121 -32.86 14.64 13.11
N LYS A 122 -31.56 14.93 13.04
CA LYS A 122 -31.06 16.13 12.42
C LYS A 122 -31.30 15.81 10.97
N VAL A 123 -32.50 16.20 10.54
CA VAL A 123 -32.78 16.47 9.15
C VAL A 123 -31.77 17.54 8.78
N TRP A 124 -30.58 17.10 8.36
CA TRP A 124 -29.57 17.97 7.78
C TRP A 124 -30.25 18.68 6.62
N ARG A 125 -30.41 19.99 6.72
CA ARG A 125 -31.02 20.74 5.62
C ARG A 125 -30.04 20.72 4.44
N LYS A 126 -30.53 21.03 3.24
CA LYS A 126 -29.71 21.05 2.01
C LYS A 126 -28.46 21.91 2.16
N GLU A 127 -28.52 22.88 3.06
CA GLU A 127 -27.52 23.89 3.36
C GLU A 127 -26.45 23.43 4.38
N ASP A 128 -26.65 22.31 5.08
CA ASP A 128 -25.72 21.80 6.11
C ASP A 128 -24.76 20.72 5.58
N LEU A 129 -24.94 20.25 4.34
CA LEU A 129 -24.13 19.19 3.77
C LEU A 129 -22.94 19.81 3.02
N PRO A 130 -21.70 19.38 3.31
CA PRO A 130 -20.57 19.79 2.48
C PRO A 130 -20.85 19.33 1.05
N LEU A 131 -21.06 20.29 0.15
CA LEU A 131 -21.13 20.00 -1.27
C LEU A 131 -19.80 19.34 -1.65
N VAL A 132 -19.87 18.10 -2.12
CA VAL A 132 -18.68 17.42 -2.62
C VAL A 132 -18.34 18.05 -3.96
N GLU A 133 -17.57 19.14 -3.92
CA GLU A 133 -17.20 19.85 -5.13
C GLU A 133 -16.28 19.00 -6.01
N GLU A 134 -16.56 19.02 -7.31
CA GLU A 134 -15.78 18.31 -8.32
C GLU A 134 -14.30 18.67 -8.23
N ASP A 135 -13.98 19.96 -8.03
CA ASP A 135 -12.60 20.43 -7.96
C ASP A 135 -11.86 19.85 -6.75
N ARG A 136 -12.53 19.68 -5.60
CA ARG A 136 -11.94 19.01 -4.43
C ARG A 136 -11.65 17.54 -4.72
N VAL A 137 -12.56 16.86 -5.41
CA VAL A 137 -12.34 15.46 -5.83
C VAL A 137 -11.14 15.38 -6.78
N ARG A 138 -11.09 16.25 -7.79
CA ARG A 138 -10.00 16.33 -8.77
C ARG A 138 -8.65 16.58 -8.09
N GLU A 139 -8.60 17.47 -7.11
CA GLU A 139 -7.39 17.75 -6.33
C GLU A 139 -6.91 16.52 -5.54
N HIS A 140 -7.81 15.77 -4.91
CA HIS A 140 -7.44 14.54 -4.20
C HIS A 140 -6.94 13.45 -5.15
N LEU A 141 -7.55 13.34 -6.33
CA LEU A 141 -7.13 12.40 -7.37
C LEU A 141 -5.74 12.75 -7.92
N SER A 142 -5.45 14.04 -8.14
CA SER A 142 -4.14 14.48 -8.67
C SER A 142 -2.98 14.20 -7.70
N LYS A 143 -3.26 14.22 -6.39
CA LYS A 143 -2.30 13.91 -5.31
C LYS A 143 -2.14 12.41 -5.02
N LEU A 144 -2.83 11.52 -5.74
CA LEU A 144 -2.71 10.08 -5.54
C LEU A 144 -1.27 9.59 -5.76
N ASN A 145 -0.79 8.77 -4.83
CA ASN A 145 0.47 8.06 -5.00
C ASN A 145 0.29 6.89 -5.98
N ILE A 146 0.83 7.05 -7.20
CA ILE A 146 0.74 6.07 -8.29
C ILE A 146 1.45 4.74 -8.04
N HIS A 147 2.29 4.67 -7.02
CA HIS A 147 3.00 3.45 -6.66
C HIS A 147 2.24 2.60 -5.64
N LYS A 148 1.03 3.01 -5.23
CA LYS A 148 0.16 2.20 -4.37
C LYS A 148 -0.45 1.03 -5.14
N LEU A 149 -0.75 -0.04 -4.39
CA LEU A 149 -1.43 -1.21 -4.91
C LEU A 149 -2.90 -0.91 -5.23
N MET A 150 -3.42 -1.69 -6.17
CA MET A 150 -4.83 -1.72 -6.53
C MET A 150 -5.65 -2.34 -5.39
N GLY A 151 -6.76 -1.69 -5.04
CA GLY A 151 -7.73 -2.24 -4.10
C GLY A 151 -8.72 -3.21 -4.78
N PRO A 152 -9.75 -3.69 -4.05
CA PRO A 152 -10.77 -4.62 -4.56
C PRO A 152 -11.53 -4.10 -5.78
N CYS A 153 -11.65 -2.78 -5.90
CA CYS A 153 -12.36 -2.10 -6.99
C CYS A 153 -11.62 -2.18 -8.35
N GLY A 154 -10.44 -2.80 -8.43
CA GLY A 154 -9.73 -3.00 -9.71
C GLY A 154 -9.12 -1.72 -10.32
N MET A 155 -9.31 -0.56 -9.68
CA MET A 155 -8.81 0.72 -10.18
C MET A 155 -7.38 0.97 -9.68
N HIS A 156 -6.43 1.09 -10.61
CA HIS A 156 -5.05 1.43 -10.28
C HIS A 156 -4.95 2.95 -9.98
N PRO A 157 -4.18 3.39 -8.94
CA PRO A 157 -4.10 4.82 -8.61
C PRO A 157 -3.57 5.67 -9.75
N ARG A 158 -2.70 5.10 -10.59
CA ARG A 158 -2.25 5.75 -11.83
C ARG A 158 -3.40 6.10 -12.75
N VAL A 159 -4.31 5.16 -13.03
CA VAL A 159 -5.45 5.40 -13.93
C VAL A 159 -6.34 6.50 -13.37
N LEU A 160 -6.63 6.45 -12.06
CA LEU A 160 -7.44 7.46 -11.38
C LEU A 160 -6.82 8.86 -11.45
N ARG A 161 -5.49 8.95 -11.34
CA ARG A 161 -4.78 10.23 -11.42
C ARG A 161 -4.72 10.79 -12.84
N GLU A 162 -4.39 9.96 -13.82
CA GLU A 162 -4.28 10.40 -15.22
C GLU A 162 -5.65 10.74 -15.83
N LEU A 163 -6.73 10.12 -15.33
CA LEU A 163 -8.11 10.40 -15.75
C LEU A 163 -8.87 11.34 -14.81
N ALA A 164 -8.18 12.03 -13.89
CA ALA A 164 -8.80 12.83 -12.84
C ALA A 164 -9.85 13.81 -13.38
N ASP A 165 -9.55 14.49 -14.48
CA ASP A 165 -10.45 15.47 -15.10
C ASP A 165 -11.76 14.83 -15.60
N GLY A 166 -11.71 13.61 -16.12
CA GLY A 166 -12.88 12.89 -16.62
C GLY A 166 -13.71 12.18 -15.55
N ILE A 167 -13.06 11.74 -14.46
CA ILE A 167 -13.73 10.94 -13.42
C ILE A 167 -14.11 11.73 -12.17
N ALA A 168 -13.60 12.94 -11.98
CA ALA A 168 -13.91 13.78 -10.83
C ALA A 168 -15.41 14.04 -10.72
N ARG A 169 -16.07 14.40 -11.83
CA ARG A 169 -17.51 14.67 -11.87
C ARG A 169 -18.38 13.43 -11.58
N PRO A 170 -18.17 12.27 -12.22
CA PRO A 170 -18.87 11.05 -11.81
C PRO A 170 -18.68 10.71 -10.33
N LEU A 171 -17.45 10.82 -9.82
CA LEU A 171 -17.16 10.49 -8.42
C LEU A 171 -17.80 11.46 -7.43
N SER A 172 -17.84 12.77 -7.72
CA SER A 172 -18.50 13.74 -6.84
C SER A 172 -19.99 13.45 -6.67
N ILE A 173 -20.68 13.08 -7.74
CA ILE A 173 -22.10 12.67 -7.71
C ILE A 173 -22.28 11.42 -6.85
N ILE A 174 -21.39 10.42 -6.97
CA ILE A 174 -21.44 9.20 -6.16
C ILE A 174 -21.19 9.53 -4.69
N PHE A 175 -20.16 10.32 -4.39
CA PHE A 175 -19.82 10.74 -3.03
C PHE A 175 -20.94 11.51 -2.36
N GLU A 176 -21.56 12.46 -3.06
CA GLU A 176 -22.71 13.21 -2.55
C GLU A 176 -23.89 12.28 -2.24
N ARG A 177 -24.21 11.35 -3.14
CA ARG A 177 -25.25 10.35 -2.90
C ARG A 177 -24.92 9.47 -1.71
N SER A 178 -23.68 9.04 -1.59
CA SER A 178 -23.22 8.22 -0.48
C SER A 178 -23.31 8.93 0.86
N TRP A 179 -22.94 10.22 0.89
CA TRP A 179 -23.06 11.06 2.07
C TRP A 179 -24.52 11.26 2.49
N ARG A 180 -25.41 11.57 1.53
CA ARG A 180 -26.84 11.78 1.80
C ARG A 180 -27.57 10.52 2.28
N LYS A 181 -27.21 9.36 1.74
CA LYS A 181 -27.86 8.07 2.07
C LYS A 181 -27.21 7.34 3.24
N GLY A 182 -25.98 7.70 3.61
CA GLY A 182 -25.17 6.90 4.53
C GLY A 182 -24.75 5.54 3.95
N GLU A 183 -24.81 5.39 2.63
CA GLU A 183 -24.56 4.13 1.92
C GLU A 183 -23.41 4.30 0.94
N VAL A 184 -22.44 3.37 0.94
CA VAL A 184 -21.35 3.35 -0.03
C VAL A 184 -21.43 2.11 -0.92
N PRO A 185 -20.89 2.16 -2.15
CA PRO A 185 -20.75 0.99 -3.01
C PRO A 185 -20.13 -0.20 -2.26
N GLU A 186 -20.61 -1.41 -2.56
CA GLU A 186 -20.17 -2.63 -1.88
C GLU A 186 -18.65 -2.84 -2.01
N ASP A 187 -18.09 -2.55 -3.19
CA ASP A 187 -16.65 -2.63 -3.45
C ASP A 187 -15.81 -1.70 -2.56
N TRP A 188 -16.41 -0.63 -2.02
CA TRP A 188 -15.73 0.29 -1.11
C TRP A 188 -15.73 -0.22 0.33
N ARG A 189 -16.66 -1.11 0.68
CA ARG A 189 -16.72 -1.80 1.97
C ARG A 189 -15.78 -3.00 2.06
N LYS A 190 -15.34 -3.51 0.91
CA LYS A 190 -14.39 -4.62 0.80
C LYS A 190 -12.95 -4.13 0.92
N ALA A 191 -12.07 -5.01 1.39
CA ALA A 191 -10.63 -4.78 1.41
C ALA A 191 -9.86 -6.06 1.08
N ASN A 192 -8.75 -5.92 0.34
CA ASN A 192 -7.82 -7.03 0.16
C ASN A 192 -6.89 -7.06 1.37
N VAL A 193 -7.01 -8.09 2.21
CA VAL A 193 -6.16 -8.25 3.40
C VAL A 193 -4.85 -8.91 3.00
N THR A 194 -3.75 -8.18 3.13
CA THR A 194 -2.41 -8.69 2.84
C THR A 194 -1.66 -8.96 4.15
N PRO A 195 -1.17 -10.19 4.40
CA PRO A 195 -0.37 -10.48 5.57
C PRO A 195 1.04 -9.92 5.42
N VAL A 196 1.52 -9.20 6.43
CA VAL A 196 2.87 -8.63 6.49
C VAL A 196 3.63 -9.26 7.64
N CYS A 197 4.69 -10.01 7.33
CA CYS A 197 5.54 -10.65 8.33
C CYS A 197 6.25 -9.60 9.19
N LYS A 198 6.08 -9.70 10.51
CA LYS A 198 6.85 -9.01 11.55
C LYS A 198 8.20 -9.71 11.74
N LYS A 199 9.00 -9.20 12.68
CA LYS A 199 10.17 -9.93 13.18
C LYS A 199 9.70 -11.18 13.93
N GLY A 200 10.29 -12.33 13.63
CA GLY A 200 9.91 -13.62 14.21
C GLY A 200 10.15 -14.75 13.22
N ARG A 201 9.64 -15.94 13.54
CA ARG A 201 9.67 -17.07 12.60
C ARG A 201 8.56 -16.90 11.56
N LYS A 202 8.86 -17.20 10.30
CA LYS A 202 7.95 -16.97 9.16
C LYS A 202 6.86 -18.02 9.00
N ASP A 203 7.04 -19.16 9.66
CA ASP A 203 6.13 -20.30 9.70
C ASP A 203 5.00 -20.14 10.73
N ASP A 204 5.18 -19.22 11.67
CA ASP A 204 4.20 -18.89 12.71
C ASP A 204 3.25 -17.78 12.23
N SER A 205 1.96 -18.10 12.17
CA SER A 205 0.88 -17.18 11.76
C SER A 205 0.78 -15.95 12.65
N GLY A 206 1.14 -16.06 13.94
CA GLY A 206 1.11 -14.95 14.90
C GLY A 206 2.11 -13.83 14.60
N ASN A 207 3.12 -14.15 13.80
CA ASN A 207 4.11 -13.18 13.36
C ASN A 207 3.66 -12.35 12.15
N TYR A 208 2.43 -12.48 11.67
CA TYR A 208 1.91 -11.65 10.58
C TYR A 208 0.99 -10.53 11.08
N ARG A 209 1.00 -9.38 10.41
CA ARG A 209 0.01 -8.29 10.58
C ARG A 209 -0.93 -8.31 9.39
N PRO A 210 -2.25 -8.32 9.58
CA PRO A 210 -3.17 -8.05 8.48
C PRO A 210 -3.08 -6.57 8.10
N VAL A 211 -2.85 -6.28 6.82
CA VAL A 211 -2.92 -4.92 6.26
C VAL A 211 -4.05 -4.88 5.24
N SER A 212 -5.07 -4.07 5.52
CA SER A 212 -6.24 -3.91 4.65
C SER A 212 -5.99 -2.91 3.53
N LEU A 213 -5.98 -3.38 2.29
CA LEU A 213 -5.98 -2.54 1.11
C LEU A 213 -7.42 -2.22 0.72
N THR A 214 -7.94 -1.08 1.19
CA THR A 214 -9.28 -0.59 0.85
C THR A 214 -9.33 0.10 -0.52
N SER A 215 -10.54 0.31 -1.05
CA SER A 215 -10.77 0.98 -2.33
C SER A 215 -10.17 2.39 -2.36
N ILE A 216 -9.62 2.79 -3.51
CA ILE A 216 -9.03 4.14 -3.66
C ILE A 216 -10.12 5.21 -3.65
N PRO A 217 -11.26 5.07 -4.36
CA PRO A 217 -12.34 6.04 -4.27
C PRO A 217 -12.91 6.15 -2.85
N GLY A 218 -13.07 5.03 -2.11
CA GLY A 218 -13.49 5.05 -0.71
C GLY A 218 -12.53 5.83 0.18
N LYS A 219 -11.20 5.64 0.00
CA LYS A 219 -10.20 6.47 0.70
C LYS A 219 -10.32 7.95 0.37
N VAL A 220 -10.61 8.31 -0.89
CA VAL A 220 -10.81 9.71 -1.28
C VAL A 220 -12.03 10.28 -0.56
N LEU A 221 -13.13 9.53 -0.49
CA LEU A 221 -14.30 9.93 0.29
C LEU A 221 -13.96 10.13 1.77
N GLU A 222 -13.27 9.18 2.40
CA GLU A 222 -12.82 9.31 3.80
C GLU A 222 -11.99 10.59 4.03
N GLN A 223 -11.07 10.93 3.10
CA GLN A 223 -10.27 12.15 3.19
C GLN A 223 -11.10 13.42 3.04
N LEU A 224 -12.09 13.42 2.14
CA LEU A 224 -12.99 14.55 1.96
C LEU A 224 -13.82 14.82 3.21
N ILE A 225 -14.27 13.74 3.88
CA ILE A 225 -15.02 13.79 5.14
C ILE A 225 -14.15 14.31 6.28
N LEU A 226 -12.95 13.77 6.44
CA LEU A 226 -12.01 14.22 7.47
C LEU A 226 -11.60 15.68 7.26
N GLY A 227 -11.46 16.10 6.01
CA GLY A 227 -11.13 17.49 5.64
C GLY A 227 -12.32 18.46 5.65
N SER A 228 -13.55 18.03 5.94
CA SER A 228 -14.72 18.90 6.12
C SER A 228 -15.09 19.16 7.59
N HIS A 229 -14.39 18.54 8.54
CA HIS A 229 -14.58 18.69 9.98
C HIS A 229 -13.50 19.54 10.67
N LEU A 230 -12.71 20.30 9.91
CA LEU A 230 -11.78 21.34 10.36
C LEU A 230 -12.18 22.67 9.73
#